data_AF-A0A091CA98-F1
#
_entry.id   AF-A0A091CA98-F1
#
_cell.length_a   1.000
_cell.length_b   1.000
_cell.length_c   1.000
_cell.angle_alpha   90.00
_cell.angle_beta   90.00
_cell.angle_gamma   90.00
#
_symmetry.space_group_name_H-M   'P 1'
#
loop_
_entity.id
_entity.type
_entity.pdbx_description
1 polymer ?
#
loop_
_entity_poly.entity_id
_entity_poly.type
_entity_poly.pdbx_seq_one_letter_code
_entity_poly.pdbx_strand_id
1 'polypeptide(L)'
;MKYYDQHLHTFLSFDSQEIFKNYLLNNPAYFVATDHFDLHNPGDNFHDDIPDYEKLTQKIHELEANSPLPFLRAWKLALFLVKKNKSMIISPKTPMT
;
A
#
# COMPACT_ATOMS: atom_id res chain seq x y z
N MET A 1 0.16 -21.14 -0.64
CA MET A 1 -0.15 -19.86 0.03
C MET A 1 0.72 -18.77 -0.57
N LYS A 2 0.21 -17.53 -0.68
CA LYS A 2 1.04 -16.37 -1.05
C LYS A 2 1.55 -15.75 0.24
N TYR A 3 2.87 -15.64 0.38
CA TYR A 3 3.52 -14.99 1.51
C TYR A 3 3.73 -13.51 1.16
N TYR A 4 3.22 -12.62 1.99
CA TYR A 4 3.44 -11.19 1.93
C TYR A 4 3.36 -10.62 3.35
N ASP A 5 4.01 -9.49 3.57
CA ASP A 5 3.97 -8.79 4.85
C ASP A 5 2.55 -8.26 5.09
N GLN A 6 2.00 -8.54 6.27
CA GLN A 6 0.64 -8.19 6.67
C GLN A 6 0.62 -7.19 7.83
N HIS A 7 1.77 -6.75 8.33
CA HIS A 7 1.86 -5.85 9.47
C HIS A 7 3.03 -4.88 9.27
N LEU A 8 2.72 -3.72 8.70
CA LEU A 8 3.71 -2.75 8.26
C LEU A 8 3.17 -1.34 8.49
N HIS A 9 3.96 -0.50 9.15
CA HIS A 9 3.59 0.89 9.43
C HIS A 9 4.17 1.84 8.37
N THR A 10 3.42 2.86 8.00
CA THR A 10 3.86 3.90 7.07
C THR A 10 4.24 5.16 7.85
N PHE A 11 4.56 6.23 7.13
CA PHE A 11 4.81 7.56 7.71
C PHE A 11 3.59 8.18 8.44
N LEU A 12 2.43 7.51 8.40
CA LEU A 12 1.21 7.95 9.07
C LEU A 12 1.07 7.42 10.50
N SER A 13 1.87 6.43 10.90
CA SER A 13 1.94 5.99 12.28
C SER A 13 2.83 6.94 13.10
N PHE A 14 2.41 7.28 14.32
CA PHE A 14 3.10 8.24 15.19
C PHE A 14 4.55 7.83 15.53
N ASP A 15 4.81 6.53 15.56
CA ASP A 15 6.09 5.92 15.92
C ASP A 15 6.94 5.52 14.71
N SER A 16 6.52 5.88 13.49
CA SER A 16 7.19 5.48 12.26
C SER A 16 7.81 6.66 11.51
N GLN A 17 9.06 6.49 11.12
CA GLN A 17 9.80 7.44 10.26
C GLN A 17 10.13 6.82 8.89
N GLU A 18 9.53 5.68 8.57
CA GLU A 18 9.87 4.91 7.37
C GLU A 18 9.20 5.47 6.10
N ILE A 19 9.85 5.29 4.95
CA ILE A 19 9.37 5.78 3.65
C ILE A 19 8.98 4.63 2.73
N PHE A 20 7.92 4.85 1.94
CA PHE A 20 7.42 3.88 0.96
C PHE A 20 8.51 3.31 0.04
N LYS A 21 9.49 4.14 -0.36
CA LYS A 21 10.57 3.72 -1.24
C LYS A 21 11.32 2.50 -0.68
N ASN A 22 11.57 2.47 0.62
CA ASN A 22 12.34 1.39 1.26
C ASN A 22 11.56 0.07 1.24
N TYR A 23 10.25 0.11 1.49
CA TYR A 23 9.40 -1.09 1.38
C TYR A 23 9.26 -1.61 -0.05
N LEU A 24 9.33 -0.72 -1.05
CA LEU A 24 9.20 -1.09 -2.45
C LEU A 24 10.50 -1.63 -3.08
N LEU A 25 11.67 -1.51 -2.40
CA LEU A 25 12.96 -1.99 -2.91
C LEU A 25 12.95 -3.46 -3.31
N ASN A 26 12.23 -4.30 -2.55
CA ASN A 26 12.14 -5.74 -2.79
C ASN A 26 11.04 -6.13 -3.80
N ASN A 27 10.44 -5.13 -4.46
CA ASN A 27 9.40 -5.28 -5.47
C ASN A 27 8.29 -6.27 -5.07
N PRO A 28 7.66 -6.08 -3.89
CA PRO A 28 6.74 -7.05 -3.34
C PRO A 28 5.52 -7.22 -4.26
N ALA A 29 5.02 -8.46 -4.35
CA ALA A 29 3.83 -8.75 -5.16
C ALA A 29 2.55 -8.12 -4.59
N TYR A 30 2.54 -7.84 -3.29
CA TYR A 30 1.49 -7.23 -2.51
C TYR A 30 2.15 -6.27 -1.53
N PHE A 31 1.66 -5.03 -1.44
CA PHE A 31 2.03 -4.10 -0.39
C PHE A 31 0.81 -3.90 0.51
N VAL A 32 1.01 -4.13 1.80
CA VAL A 32 0.00 -3.97 2.84
C VAL A 32 0.57 -3.06 3.90
N ALA A 33 -0.21 -2.07 4.30
CA ALA A 33 0.09 -1.17 5.40
C ALA A 33 -1.03 -1.25 6.45
N THR A 34 -0.62 -1.15 7.71
CA THR A 34 -1.44 -1.34 8.91
C THR A 34 -1.09 -0.26 9.96
N ASP A 35 -1.27 1.01 9.61
CA ASP A 35 -0.95 2.14 10.49
C ASP A 35 -1.75 2.14 11.81
N HIS A 36 -1.16 2.74 12.85
CA HIS A 36 -1.78 2.89 14.17
C HIS A 36 -3.08 3.69 14.09
N PHE A 37 -4.14 3.17 14.71
CA PHE A 37 -5.38 3.91 14.99
C PHE A 37 -5.64 3.77 16.49
N ASP A 38 -5.15 4.74 17.26
CA ASP A 38 -5.16 4.66 18.71
C ASP A 38 -5.87 5.89 19.28
N LEU A 39 -7.02 5.68 19.91
CA LEU A 39 -7.73 6.74 20.62
C LEU A 39 -7.14 6.87 22.03
N HIS A 40 -6.87 8.10 22.46
CA HIS A 40 -6.28 8.40 23.75
C HIS A 40 -4.97 7.62 24.01
N ASN A 41 -4.06 7.65 23.03
CA ASN A 41 -2.85 6.85 23.01
C ASN A 41 -1.89 7.20 24.15
N PRO A 42 -1.63 6.30 25.12
CA PRO A 42 -0.67 6.58 26.20
C PRO A 42 0.78 6.70 25.68
N GLY A 43 1.08 6.17 24.50
CA GLY A 43 2.37 6.29 23.82
C GLY A 43 2.62 7.65 23.19
N ASP A 44 1.57 8.44 22.94
CA ASP A 44 1.64 9.81 22.42
C ASP A 44 0.85 10.80 23.29
N ASN A 45 1.21 10.91 24.56
CA ASN A 45 0.66 11.91 25.49
C ASN A 45 -0.88 11.93 25.56
N PHE A 46 -1.52 10.77 25.36
CA PHE A 46 -2.97 10.60 25.35
C PHE A 46 -3.71 11.36 24.24
N HIS A 47 -3.01 11.70 23.15
CA HIS A 47 -3.64 12.20 21.93
C HIS A 47 -4.32 11.08 21.15
N ASP A 48 -5.23 11.46 20.25
CA ASP A 48 -5.82 10.53 19.28
C ASP A 48 -4.91 10.44 18.05
N ASP A 49 -4.36 9.25 17.81
CA ASP A 49 -3.57 8.94 16.63
C ASP A 49 -4.47 8.32 15.57
N ILE A 50 -4.91 9.17 14.64
CA ILE A 50 -5.80 8.80 13.55
C ILE A 50 -5.07 9.05 12.22
N PRO A 51 -4.77 7.99 11.42
CA PRO A 51 -4.08 8.14 10.15
C PRO A 51 -4.86 9.01 9.15
N ASP A 52 -4.17 9.97 8.55
CA ASP A 52 -4.74 10.84 7.51
C ASP A 52 -4.90 10.08 6.19
N TYR A 53 -6.14 9.70 5.89
CA TYR A 53 -6.50 8.98 4.69
C TYR A 53 -6.33 9.80 3.40
N GLU A 54 -6.56 11.11 3.45
CA GLU A 54 -6.40 11.97 2.28
C GLU A 54 -4.93 12.09 1.90
N LYS A 55 -4.07 12.31 2.90
CA LYS A 55 -2.61 12.33 2.72
C LYS A 55 -2.08 10.99 2.22
N LEU A 56 -2.60 9.87 2.73
CA LEU A 56 -2.26 8.55 2.20
C LEU A 56 -2.63 8.42 0.72
N THR A 57 -3.85 8.85 0.38
CA THR A 57 -4.38 8.77 -0.98
C THR A 57 -3.53 9.59 -1.95
N GLN A 58 -3.15 10.80 -1.56
CA GLN A 58 -2.24 11.66 -2.32
C GLN A 58 -0.89 10.98 -2.52
N LYS A 59 -0.30 10.40 -1.46
CA LYS A 59 0.99 9.69 -1.57
C LYS A 59 0.92 8.50 -2.52
N ILE A 60 -0.16 7.73 -2.46
CA ILE A 60 -0.36 6.60 -3.37
C ILE A 60 -0.44 7.09 -4.82
N HIS A 61 -1.18 8.17 -5.08
CA HIS A 61 -1.27 8.77 -6.42
C HIS A 61 0.09 9.26 -6.93
N GLU A 62 0.90 9.90 -6.08
CA GLU A 62 2.27 10.28 -6.42
C GLU A 62 3.14 9.08 -6.79
N LEU A 63 3.00 7.98 -6.05
CA LEU A 63 3.78 6.75 -6.30
C LEU A 63 3.32 6.04 -7.59
N GLU A 64 2.02 6.00 -7.87
CA GLU A 64 1.43 5.46 -9.11
C GLU A 64 1.88 6.25 -10.34
N ALA A 65 1.94 7.58 -10.25
CA ALA A 65 2.40 8.42 -11.36
C ALA A 65 3.87 8.17 -11.71
N ASN A 66 4.67 7.73 -10.74
CA ASN A 66 6.12 7.54 -10.88
C ASN A 66 6.55 6.07 -10.92
N SER A 67 5.62 5.11 -10.87
CA SER A 67 5.94 3.68 -10.78
C SER A 67 4.89 2.82 -11.49
N PRO A 68 5.29 1.77 -12.25
CA PRO A 68 4.35 0.86 -12.93
C PRO A 68 3.64 -0.12 -11.97
N LEU A 69 3.70 0.09 -10.65
CA LEU A 69 3.06 -0.76 -9.65
C LEU A 69 1.60 -0.31 -9.44
N PRO A 70 0.59 -1.17 -9.66
CA PRO A 70 -0.80 -0.81 -9.37
C PRO A 70 -0.98 -0.76 -7.85
N PHE A 71 -1.52 0.31 -7.25
CA PHE A 71 -1.89 0.32 -5.84
C PHE A 71 -3.41 0.06 -5.73
N LEU A 72 -3.87 -0.58 -4.66
CA LEU A 72 -5.30 -0.81 -4.41
C LEU A 72 -5.69 -0.22 -3.06
N ARG A 73 -6.93 0.25 -2.96
CA ARG A 73 -7.51 0.91 -1.79
C ARG A 73 -8.57 0.03 -1.17
N ALA A 74 -8.50 -0.16 0.15
CA ALA A 74 -9.56 -0.80 0.92
C ALA A 74 -9.90 0.08 2.13
N TRP A 75 -11.17 0.07 2.54
CA TRP A 75 -11.67 0.80 3.71
C TRP A 75 -12.20 -0.18 4.75
N LYS A 76 -11.38 -0.45 5.77
CA LYS A 76 -11.74 -0.89 7.14
C LYS A 76 -10.44 -1.22 7.89
N LEU A 77 -10.21 -0.54 9.01
CA LEU A 77 -9.13 -0.76 10.00
C LEU A 77 -7.83 -1.33 9.39
N ALA A 78 -6.99 -0.43 8.88
CA ALA A 78 -5.57 -0.66 8.63
C ALA A 78 -5.24 -1.95 7.85
N LEU A 79 -5.79 -2.12 6.63
CA LEU A 79 -5.37 -3.18 5.70
C LEU A 79 -5.46 -2.68 4.26
N PHE A 80 -4.31 -2.43 3.61
CA PHE A 80 -4.25 -2.17 2.16
C PHE A 80 -3.89 -3.47 1.42
N LEU A 81 -4.62 -3.87 0.38
CA LEU A 81 -4.31 -5.10 -0.38
C LEU A 81 -4.11 -4.76 -1.85
N VAL A 82 -2.87 -4.70 -2.32
CA VAL A 82 -2.50 -4.47 -3.73
C VAL A 82 -2.57 -5.76 -4.59
N LYS A 83 -3.37 -5.81 -5.66
CA LYS A 83 -3.46 -6.97 -6.58
C LYS A 83 -2.78 -6.68 -7.91
N LYS A 84 -1.81 -7.51 -8.29
CA LYS A 84 -1.25 -7.53 -9.65
C LYS A 84 -2.32 -7.90 -10.70
N ASN A 85 -2.51 -7.06 -11.72
CA ASN A 85 -3.09 -7.50 -12.99
C ASN A 85 -2.05 -8.34 -13.74
N LYS A 86 -2.42 -9.58 -14.10
CA LYS A 86 -1.71 -10.35 -15.13
C LYS A 86 -2.15 -9.84 -16.49
N SER A 87 -1.30 -9.12 -17.21
CA SER A 87 -1.56 -8.84 -18.62
C SER A 87 -0.91 -9.89 -19.52
N MET A 88 -1.78 -10.69 -20.14
CA MET A 88 -1.81 -11.07 -21.56
C MET A 88 -0.69 -11.96 -22.16
N ILE A 89 -1.05 -13.20 -22.52
CA ILE A 89 -0.47 -13.95 -23.64
C ILE A 89 -1.61 -14.66 -24.39
N ILE A 90 -1.99 -14.19 -25.58
CA ILE A 90 -2.42 -15.07 -26.68
C ILE A 90 -1.93 -14.46 -28.02
N SER A 91 -1.24 -15.31 -28.78
CA SER A 91 -0.54 -15.17 -30.07
C SER A 91 -1.23 -14.34 -31.18
N PRO A 92 -0.48 -13.82 -32.17
CA PRO A 92 -1.05 -13.17 -33.35
C PRO A 92 -1.84 -14.18 -34.20
N LYS A 93 -3.02 -13.78 -34.65
CA LYS A 93 -3.71 -14.44 -35.77
C LYS A 93 -3.74 -13.49 -36.96
N THR A 94 -3.03 -13.85 -38.02
CA THR A 94 -3.33 -13.50 -39.41
C THR A 94 -2.64 -14.53 -40.31
N PRO A 95 -3.09 -14.75 -41.56
CA PRO A 95 -4.45 -15.03 -42.06
C PRO A 95 -4.44 -16.29 -42.97
N MET A 96 -5.59 -16.68 -43.57
CA MET A 96 -5.82 -17.58 -44.74
C MET A 96 -7.04 -18.48 -44.46
N THR A 97 -8.03 -18.68 -45.34
CA THR A 97 -8.33 -18.29 -46.73
C THR A 97 -9.85 -18.23 -46.87
#